data_AF-A0A084DL42-F1
#
_entry.id   AF-A0A084DL42-F1
#
_cell.length_a   1.000
_cell.length_b   1.000
_cell.length_c   1.000
_cell.angle_alpha   90.00
_cell.angle_beta   90.00
_cell.angle_gamma   90.00
#
_symmetry.space_group_name_H-M   'P 1'
#
loop_
_entity.id
_entity.type
_entity.pdbx_description
1 polymer ?
#
loop_
_entity_poly.entity_id
_entity_poly.type
_entity_poly.pdbx_seq_one_letter_code
_entity_poly.pdbx_strand_id
1 'polypeptide(L)'
;MPTTTMPSLATRIACLALFAVSAGAHAAPVDHAGRGIYHFASQSGCPFASAAAEECNRVALDAPDVHASIDTDARAIVFSSDATRHPQDVLGDVLLQGTGIDASGRRVPLSVHVLLRRDGAKWDRDVYVHAPVHGRFTDVRIDPYRVRVKEGDAERDVLTPDETQALFAHPSLASRLARHLVQVSATDPKQPSADDITISLGVSGLAKSVARASFTSNAPRDADVGHALASGTWSIRFDALSNHIPVWVAQRELFLFGLDGSALVKDIRERGFRKNDRIEFGARDGSGYLRVNGREAAFAGASASAHAFMQESFVGLILGWRRDPAAAAGAATKSAAARGVPA
;
A
#
# COMPACT_ATOMS: atom_id res chain seq x y z
N MET A 1 9.15 -49.43 -81.17
CA MET A 1 8.30 -48.25 -81.40
C MET A 1 7.84 -47.70 -80.06
N PRO A 2 8.48 -46.64 -79.54
CA PRO A 2 7.96 -45.87 -78.41
C PRO A 2 7.42 -44.52 -78.90
N THR A 3 6.21 -44.17 -78.49
CA THR A 3 5.56 -42.92 -78.85
C THR A 3 5.90 -41.83 -77.84
N THR A 4 6.46 -40.76 -78.37
CA THR A 4 6.67 -39.39 -77.88
C THR A 4 5.43 -38.84 -77.14
N THR A 5 5.52 -37.99 -76.10
CA THR A 5 5.57 -36.51 -76.20
C THR A 5 5.49 -35.89 -74.78
N MET A 6 6.50 -35.09 -74.41
CA MET A 6 6.51 -33.63 -74.18
C MET A 6 6.25 -33.14 -72.73
N PRO A 7 7.16 -32.29 -72.18
CA PRO A 7 6.99 -31.64 -70.88
C PRO A 7 6.21 -30.32 -71.04
N SER A 8 5.30 -30.05 -70.12
CA SER A 8 4.55 -28.79 -70.06
C SER A 8 4.94 -28.01 -68.81
N LEU A 9 5.67 -26.92 -69.03
CA LEU A 9 5.92 -25.84 -68.09
C LEU A 9 4.58 -25.17 -67.76
N ALA A 10 4.13 -25.23 -66.51
CA ALA A 10 3.06 -24.36 -66.02
C ALA A 10 3.32 -23.94 -64.57
N THR A 11 4.05 -22.85 -64.45
CA THR A 11 4.21 -22.00 -63.27
C THR A 11 2.86 -21.61 -62.67
N ARG A 12 2.56 -22.00 -61.42
CA ARG A 12 1.65 -21.26 -60.52
C ARG A 12 2.10 -21.38 -59.06
N ILE A 13 2.85 -20.36 -58.66
CA ILE A 13 2.83 -19.66 -57.35
C ILE A 13 2.01 -20.38 -56.26
N ALA A 14 2.70 -21.07 -55.37
CA ALA A 14 2.17 -21.39 -54.05
C ALA A 14 2.74 -20.35 -53.07
N CYS A 15 1.96 -19.30 -52.80
CA CYS A 15 2.23 -18.40 -51.69
C CYS A 15 2.10 -19.19 -50.38
N LEU A 16 3.23 -19.48 -49.74
CA LEU A 16 3.30 -19.89 -48.34
C LEU A 16 2.85 -18.72 -47.46
N ALA A 17 1.55 -18.61 -47.22
CA ALA A 17 1.01 -17.80 -46.14
C ALA A 17 1.24 -18.54 -44.81
N LEU A 18 2.45 -18.39 -44.26
CA LEU A 18 2.70 -18.62 -42.84
C LEU A 18 2.00 -17.51 -42.07
N PHE A 19 0.70 -17.68 -41.80
CA PHE A 19 0.07 -16.98 -40.69
C PHE A 19 0.62 -17.56 -39.40
N ALA A 20 1.75 -17.01 -38.94
CA ALA A 20 2.12 -17.07 -37.55
C ALA A 20 1.01 -16.36 -36.78
N VAL A 21 0.04 -17.11 -36.30
CA VAL A 21 -0.88 -16.65 -35.26
C VAL A 21 -0.03 -16.48 -34.02
N SER A 22 0.52 -15.28 -33.86
CA SER A 22 1.03 -14.79 -32.59
C SER A 22 -0.18 -14.64 -31.66
N ALA A 23 -0.72 -15.75 -31.17
CA ALA A 23 -1.55 -15.72 -29.98
C ALA A 23 -0.61 -15.21 -28.89
N GLY A 24 -0.76 -13.93 -28.52
CA GLY A 24 -0.10 -13.40 -27.34
C GLY A 24 -0.47 -14.33 -26.19
N ALA A 25 0.53 -15.01 -25.64
CA ALA A 25 0.34 -15.81 -24.43
C ALA A 25 0.00 -14.80 -23.33
N HIS A 26 -1.28 -14.59 -23.08
CA HIS A 26 -1.73 -13.90 -21.90
C HIS A 26 -1.24 -14.70 -20.70
N ALA A 27 -0.59 -14.03 -19.75
CA ALA A 27 -0.23 -14.69 -18.50
C ALA A 27 -1.53 -15.15 -17.84
N ALA A 28 -1.60 -16.44 -17.50
CA ALA A 28 -2.76 -16.96 -16.80
C ALA A 28 -2.91 -16.25 -15.44
N PRO A 29 -4.14 -16.09 -14.93
CA PRO A 29 -4.35 -15.59 -13.58
C PRO A 29 -3.53 -16.39 -12.57
N VAL A 30 -2.92 -15.70 -11.60
CA VAL A 30 -2.19 -16.31 -10.50
C VAL A 30 -3.15 -16.46 -9.32
N ASP A 31 -3.38 -17.71 -8.91
CA ASP A 31 -4.24 -18.02 -7.78
C ASP A 31 -3.45 -18.09 -6.46
N HIS A 32 -3.97 -17.42 -5.45
CA HIS A 32 -3.48 -17.40 -4.09
C HIS A 32 -4.55 -17.93 -3.13
N ALA A 33 -4.12 -18.68 -2.13
CA ALA A 33 -5.01 -19.32 -1.18
C ALA A 33 -4.44 -19.24 0.23
N GLY A 34 -5.35 -19.05 1.19
CA GLY A 34 -5.02 -19.00 2.60
C GLY A 34 -4.34 -17.70 3.01
N ARG A 35 -4.02 -17.63 4.30
CA ARG A 35 -3.50 -16.40 4.89
C ARG A 35 -2.12 -16.06 4.33
N GLY A 36 -1.96 -14.86 3.76
CA GLY A 36 -0.73 -14.45 3.10
C GLY A 36 -0.79 -13.03 2.55
N ILE A 37 0.37 -12.54 2.13
CA ILE A 37 0.52 -11.22 1.50
C ILE A 37 1.22 -11.45 0.17
N TYR A 38 0.62 -10.91 -0.90
CA TYR A 38 1.04 -11.14 -2.27
C TYR A 38 1.21 -9.80 -2.95
N HIS A 39 2.45 -9.47 -3.29
CA HIS A 39 2.79 -8.27 -4.04
C HIS A 39 2.79 -8.55 -5.53
N PHE A 40 2.42 -7.54 -6.32
CA PHE A 40 2.45 -7.60 -7.77
C PHE A 40 2.78 -6.23 -8.36
N ALA A 41 3.17 -6.22 -9.63
CA ALA A 41 3.68 -5.03 -10.28
C ALA A 41 2.64 -3.90 -10.33
N SER A 42 3.13 -2.67 -10.13
CA SER A 42 2.41 -1.43 -10.41
C SER A 42 2.97 -0.76 -11.66
N GLN A 43 2.17 -0.64 -12.70
CA GLN A 43 2.53 0.09 -13.93
C GLN A 43 2.39 1.61 -13.75
N SER A 44 1.69 2.03 -12.71
CA SER A 44 1.50 3.44 -12.34
C SER A 44 2.57 3.97 -11.38
N GLY A 45 3.54 3.12 -11.03
CA GLY A 45 4.68 3.42 -10.19
C GLY A 45 4.45 3.11 -8.71
N CYS A 46 5.56 2.98 -7.99
CA CYS A 46 5.59 2.63 -6.57
C CYS A 46 6.07 3.82 -5.72
N PRO A 47 5.46 4.07 -4.54
CA PRO A 47 5.93 5.10 -3.63
C PRO A 47 7.40 4.88 -3.26
N PHE A 48 8.21 5.93 -3.38
CA PHE A 48 9.62 5.94 -2.96
C PHE A 48 10.50 4.83 -3.56
N ALA A 49 10.08 4.19 -4.67
CA ALA A 49 10.88 3.18 -5.32
C ALA A 49 12.09 3.80 -6.02
N SER A 50 13.28 3.28 -5.74
CA SER A 50 14.49 3.54 -6.53
C SER A 50 14.53 2.55 -7.70
N ALA A 51 14.22 3.00 -8.92
CA ALA A 51 14.41 2.37 -10.24
C ALA A 51 14.09 0.86 -10.49
N ALA A 52 13.83 0.03 -9.48
CA ALA A 52 13.78 -1.44 -9.59
C ALA A 52 12.74 -2.11 -8.64
N ALA A 53 12.00 -1.36 -7.83
CA ALA A 53 10.91 -1.91 -7.03
C ALA A 53 9.57 -1.60 -7.71
N GLU A 54 9.15 -2.49 -8.61
CA GLU A 54 7.89 -2.38 -9.35
C GLU A 54 6.74 -3.11 -8.63
N GLU A 55 7.04 -4.03 -7.71
CA GLU A 55 6.03 -4.79 -6.95
C GLU A 55 5.61 -4.07 -5.67
N CYS A 56 4.57 -3.25 -5.76
CA CYS A 56 4.03 -2.53 -4.60
C CYS A 56 2.49 -2.51 -4.55
N ASN A 57 1.81 -2.97 -5.60
CA ASN A 57 0.43 -3.35 -5.44
C ASN A 57 0.37 -4.61 -4.57
N ARG A 58 -0.68 -4.75 -3.77
CA ARG A 58 -0.78 -5.84 -2.80
C ARG A 58 -2.18 -6.43 -2.76
N VAL A 59 -2.25 -7.75 -2.63
CA VAL A 59 -3.39 -8.47 -2.08
C VAL A 59 -2.97 -9.09 -0.75
N ALA A 60 -3.72 -8.82 0.31
CA ALA A 60 -3.57 -9.50 1.59
C ALA A 60 -4.78 -10.39 1.86
N LEU A 61 -4.53 -11.64 2.27
CA LEU A 61 -5.54 -12.62 2.65
C LEU A 61 -5.41 -12.88 4.15
N ASP A 62 -6.49 -12.66 4.89
CA ASP A 62 -6.46 -12.70 6.36
C ASP A 62 -6.78 -14.08 6.93
N ALA A 63 -7.32 -14.96 6.10
CA ALA A 63 -7.92 -16.20 6.57
C ALA A 63 -7.61 -17.40 5.67
N PRO A 64 -7.58 -18.63 6.23
CA PRO A 64 -7.06 -19.82 5.56
C PRO A 64 -7.91 -20.35 4.38
N ASP A 65 -9.16 -19.93 4.30
CA ASP A 65 -10.20 -20.34 3.35
C ASP A 65 -10.54 -19.23 2.34
N VAL A 66 -9.77 -18.14 2.34
CA VAL A 66 -9.93 -17.05 1.38
C VAL A 66 -8.96 -17.30 0.24
N HIS A 67 -9.46 -17.05 -0.96
CA HIS A 67 -8.72 -17.18 -2.20
C HIS A 67 -8.76 -15.84 -2.95
N ALA A 68 -7.68 -15.51 -3.64
CA ALA A 68 -7.64 -14.42 -4.60
C ALA A 68 -6.98 -14.87 -5.89
N SER A 69 -7.62 -14.56 -7.02
CA SER A 69 -7.04 -14.71 -8.36
C SER A 69 -6.63 -13.35 -8.87
N ILE A 70 -5.38 -13.20 -9.30
CA ILE A 70 -4.82 -11.95 -9.83
C ILE A 70 -4.46 -12.15 -11.30
N ASP A 71 -5.15 -11.43 -12.19
CA ASP A 71 -4.88 -11.35 -13.60
C ASP A 71 -4.36 -9.95 -13.94
N THR A 72 -3.03 -9.82 -14.10
CA THR A 72 -2.38 -8.52 -14.37
C THR A 72 -2.63 -8.04 -15.80
N ASP A 73 -2.87 -8.95 -16.74
CA ASP A 73 -3.10 -8.62 -18.15
C ASP A 73 -4.54 -8.11 -18.35
N ALA A 74 -5.51 -8.83 -17.79
CA ALA A 74 -6.91 -8.42 -17.79
C ALA A 74 -7.22 -7.33 -16.75
N ARG A 75 -6.25 -7.02 -15.87
CA ARG A 75 -6.38 -6.09 -14.75
C ARG A 75 -7.58 -6.43 -13.87
N ALA A 76 -7.66 -7.68 -13.45
CA ALA A 76 -8.74 -8.20 -12.65
C ALA A 76 -8.23 -8.90 -11.39
N ILE A 77 -8.88 -8.64 -10.26
CA ILE A 77 -8.64 -9.34 -9.00
C ILE A 77 -9.97 -9.91 -8.53
N VAL A 78 -10.03 -11.21 -8.26
CA VAL A 78 -11.26 -11.88 -7.82
C VAL A 78 -11.04 -12.57 -6.50
N PHE A 79 -11.78 -12.16 -5.47
CA PHE A 79 -11.79 -12.81 -4.17
C PHE A 79 -12.91 -13.84 -4.09
N SER A 80 -12.64 -14.93 -3.38
CA SER A 80 -13.65 -15.93 -3.05
C SER A 80 -13.36 -16.57 -1.69
N SER A 81 -14.41 -17.12 -1.09
CA SER A 81 -14.31 -17.88 0.15
C SER A 81 -15.55 -18.77 0.24
N ASP A 82 -15.35 -20.03 0.63
CA ASP A 82 -16.43 -21.01 0.70
C ASP A 82 -17.14 -21.02 2.06
N ALA A 83 -16.59 -20.36 3.08
CA ALA A 83 -17.13 -20.37 4.44
C ALA A 83 -18.05 -19.19 4.75
N THR A 84 -19.15 -19.48 5.44
CA THR A 84 -19.96 -18.46 6.14
C THR A 84 -19.22 -18.00 7.40
N ARG A 85 -19.08 -16.67 7.57
CA ARG A 85 -18.25 -16.05 8.61
C ARG A 85 -19.08 -15.23 9.60
N HIS A 86 -18.46 -14.89 10.74
CA HIS A 86 -19.04 -13.92 11.64
C HIS A 86 -19.17 -12.55 10.95
N PRO A 87 -20.22 -11.78 11.27
CA PRO A 87 -20.36 -10.43 10.75
C PRO A 87 -19.11 -9.61 11.07
N GLN A 88 -18.57 -8.91 10.08
CA GLN A 88 -17.46 -7.94 10.19
C GLN A 88 -16.03 -8.50 10.22
N ASP A 89 -15.82 -9.80 10.02
CA ASP A 89 -14.45 -10.32 9.86
C ASP A 89 -13.83 -9.76 8.56
N VAL A 90 -12.65 -9.16 8.69
CA VAL A 90 -11.81 -8.81 7.53
C VAL A 90 -11.29 -10.10 6.92
N LEU A 91 -11.54 -10.29 5.64
CA LEU A 91 -11.10 -11.47 4.89
C LEU A 91 -9.87 -11.20 4.03
N GLY A 92 -9.65 -9.93 3.69
CA GLY A 92 -8.49 -9.51 2.94
C GLY A 92 -8.59 -8.06 2.52
N ASP A 93 -7.57 -7.60 1.80
CA ASP A 93 -7.60 -6.31 1.13
C ASP A 93 -6.87 -6.32 -0.21
N VAL A 94 -7.14 -5.26 -0.98
CA VAL A 94 -6.33 -4.84 -2.11
C VAL A 94 -5.77 -3.46 -1.82
N LEU A 95 -4.48 -3.28 -2.07
CA LEU A 95 -3.84 -1.98 -2.10
C LEU A 95 -3.28 -1.71 -3.50
N LEU A 96 -3.83 -0.70 -4.18
CA LEU A 96 -3.36 -0.24 -5.48
C LEU A 96 -2.60 1.07 -5.31
N GLN A 97 -1.37 1.08 -5.79
CA GLN A 97 -0.43 2.19 -5.66
C GLN A 97 -0.39 3.03 -6.92
N GLY A 98 0.05 4.28 -6.76
CA GLY A 98 0.27 5.18 -7.87
C GLY A 98 0.62 6.58 -7.43
N THR A 99 0.29 7.57 -8.26
CA THR A 99 0.68 8.95 -8.04
C THR A 99 -0.35 9.96 -8.57
N GLY A 100 -0.33 11.19 -8.06
CA GLY A 100 -1.12 12.31 -8.60
C GLY A 100 -0.46 13.65 -8.38
N ILE A 101 -0.96 14.69 -9.04
CA ILE A 101 -0.50 16.08 -8.88
C ILE A 101 -1.35 16.75 -7.80
N ASP A 102 -0.71 17.28 -6.76
CA ASP A 102 -1.36 18.06 -5.71
C ASP A 102 -1.68 19.50 -6.16
N ALA A 103 -2.37 20.27 -5.31
CA ALA A 103 -2.74 21.65 -5.60
C ALA A 103 -1.55 22.61 -5.79
N SER A 104 -0.33 22.20 -5.41
CA SER A 104 0.91 22.96 -5.63
C SER A 104 1.65 22.54 -6.91
N GLY A 105 1.06 21.65 -7.72
CA GLY A 105 1.68 21.16 -8.95
C GLY A 105 2.69 20.04 -8.73
N ARG A 106 2.81 19.49 -7.52
CA ARG A 106 3.80 18.46 -7.20
C ARG A 106 3.22 17.08 -7.38
N ARG A 107 4.00 16.16 -7.97
CA ARG A 107 3.64 14.74 -8.00
C ARG A 107 3.86 14.13 -6.62
N VAL A 108 2.83 13.50 -6.07
CA VAL A 108 2.84 12.85 -4.76
C VAL A 108 2.39 11.39 -4.89
N PRO A 109 2.87 10.48 -4.02
CA PRO A 109 2.36 9.11 -3.99
C PRO A 109 0.90 9.09 -3.51
N LEU A 110 0.11 8.22 -4.11
CA LEU A 110 -1.29 7.97 -3.80
C LEU A 110 -1.54 6.47 -3.73
N SER A 111 -2.50 6.04 -2.91
CA SER A 111 -2.97 4.66 -2.95
C SER A 111 -4.47 4.54 -2.70
N VAL A 112 -5.06 3.50 -3.26
CA VAL A 112 -6.43 3.05 -3.00
C VAL A 112 -6.36 1.73 -2.25
N HIS A 113 -6.97 1.71 -1.08
CA HIS A 113 -7.04 0.54 -0.21
C HIS A 113 -8.49 0.08 -0.14
N VAL A 114 -8.78 -1.13 -0.62
CA VAL A 114 -10.09 -1.78 -0.54
C VAL A 114 -10.03 -2.89 0.48
N LEU A 115 -10.65 -2.68 1.63
CA LEU A 115 -10.77 -3.67 2.69
C LEU A 115 -12.05 -4.49 2.46
N LEU A 116 -11.92 -5.81 2.43
CA LEU A 116 -13.04 -6.72 2.18
C LEU A 116 -13.45 -7.42 3.48
N ARG A 117 -14.74 -7.38 3.75
CA ARG A 117 -15.37 -8.04 4.89
C ARG A 117 -16.50 -8.93 4.42
N ARG A 118 -16.91 -9.84 5.29
CA ARG A 118 -18.08 -10.68 5.03
C ARG A 118 -19.06 -10.64 6.19
N ASP A 119 -20.34 -10.67 5.84
CA ASP A 119 -21.44 -10.90 6.77
C ASP A 119 -22.30 -12.03 6.21
N GLY A 120 -22.14 -13.23 6.79
CA GLY A 120 -22.73 -14.46 6.26
C GLY A 120 -22.22 -14.77 4.85
N ALA A 121 -23.10 -14.69 3.85
CA ALA A 121 -22.78 -14.93 2.44
C ALA A 121 -22.41 -13.66 1.67
N LYS A 122 -22.75 -12.47 2.19
CA LYS A 122 -22.59 -11.19 1.50
C LYS A 122 -21.23 -10.59 1.78
N TRP A 123 -20.61 -10.03 0.73
CA TRP A 123 -19.38 -9.25 0.88
C TRP A 123 -19.69 -7.77 1.06
N ASP A 124 -19.02 -7.15 2.03
CA ASP A 124 -18.99 -5.70 2.19
C ASP A 124 -17.57 -5.18 1.94
N ARG A 125 -17.47 -3.90 1.61
CA ARG A 125 -16.19 -3.22 1.34
C ARG A 125 -16.09 -1.90 2.09
N ASP A 126 -14.90 -1.59 2.55
CA ASP A 126 -14.50 -0.23 2.91
C ASP A 126 -13.41 0.23 1.94
N VAL A 127 -13.53 1.45 1.41
CA VAL A 127 -12.55 2.01 0.47
C VAL A 127 -11.90 3.25 1.08
N TYR A 128 -10.58 3.22 1.19
CA TYR A 128 -9.76 4.31 1.69
C TYR A 128 -8.79 4.79 0.63
N VAL A 129 -8.47 6.08 0.72
CA VAL A 129 -7.43 6.70 -0.09
C VAL A 129 -6.34 7.18 0.85
N HIS A 130 -5.09 6.82 0.57
CA HIS A 130 -3.95 7.35 1.28
C HIS A 130 -3.19 8.35 0.40
N ALA A 131 -2.85 9.48 1.02
CA ALA A 131 -2.02 10.51 0.43
C ALA A 131 -1.25 11.19 1.56
N PRO A 132 0.03 11.55 1.36
CA PRO A 132 0.82 12.20 2.39
C PRO A 132 0.49 13.69 2.57
N VAL A 133 -0.34 14.24 1.66
CA VAL A 133 -0.82 15.62 1.69
C VAL A 133 -2.34 15.66 1.58
N HIS A 134 -2.95 16.71 2.13
CA HIS A 134 -4.38 16.95 1.99
C HIS A 134 -4.69 17.72 0.71
N GLY A 135 -5.82 17.44 0.08
CA GLY A 135 -6.33 18.22 -1.05
C GLY A 135 -7.07 17.40 -2.08
N ARG A 136 -7.32 18.03 -3.23
CA ARG A 136 -7.72 17.37 -4.48
C ARG A 136 -6.46 17.06 -5.29
N PHE A 137 -6.55 16.02 -6.10
CA PHE A 137 -5.46 15.60 -6.98
C PHE A 137 -5.90 15.63 -8.44
N THR A 138 -4.96 15.95 -9.33
CA THR A 138 -5.11 15.89 -10.79
C THR A 138 -4.08 14.93 -11.38
N ASP A 139 -4.22 14.55 -12.66
CA ASP A 139 -3.31 13.59 -13.34
C ASP A 139 -3.05 12.34 -12.47
N VAL A 140 -4.13 11.75 -11.96
CA VAL A 140 -4.07 10.59 -11.08
C VAL A 140 -3.79 9.35 -11.92
N ARG A 141 -2.71 8.66 -11.56
CA ARG A 141 -2.22 7.45 -12.21
C ARG A 141 -2.24 6.33 -11.19
N ILE A 142 -3.21 5.43 -11.33
CA ILE A 142 -3.35 4.19 -10.56
C ILE A 142 -3.77 3.13 -11.57
N ASP A 143 -3.23 1.93 -11.40
CA ASP A 143 -3.54 0.83 -12.32
C ASP A 143 -5.04 0.53 -12.28
N PRO A 144 -5.71 0.43 -13.45
CA PRO A 144 -7.16 0.33 -13.51
C PRO A 144 -7.59 -1.13 -13.31
N TYR A 145 -7.33 -1.66 -12.11
CA TYR A 145 -7.82 -2.98 -11.72
C TYR A 145 -9.31 -2.94 -11.40
N ARG A 146 -10.03 -3.98 -11.85
CA ARG A 146 -11.37 -4.31 -11.38
C ARG A 146 -11.24 -5.32 -10.25
N VAL A 147 -11.74 -4.98 -9.07
CA VAL A 147 -11.78 -5.90 -7.92
C VAL A 147 -13.18 -6.47 -7.81
N ARG A 148 -13.28 -7.79 -7.74
CA ARG A 148 -14.52 -8.56 -7.70
C ARG A 148 -14.52 -9.52 -6.53
N VAL A 149 -15.72 -9.90 -6.11
CA VAL A 149 -15.97 -10.95 -5.13
C VAL A 149 -16.92 -11.98 -5.70
N LYS A 150 -16.72 -13.26 -5.38
CA LYS A 150 -17.67 -14.34 -5.69
C LYS A 150 -18.77 -14.42 -4.62
N GLU A 151 -20.02 -14.39 -5.07
CA GLU A 151 -21.25 -14.53 -4.30
C GLU A 151 -22.09 -15.67 -4.90
N GLY A 152 -21.85 -16.89 -4.45
CA GLY A 152 -22.37 -18.10 -5.12
C GLY A 152 -21.71 -18.29 -6.48
N ASP A 153 -22.52 -18.51 -7.52
CA ASP A 153 -22.05 -18.67 -8.91
C ASP A 153 -21.81 -17.34 -9.63
N ALA A 154 -22.12 -16.21 -8.97
CA ALA A 154 -21.99 -14.88 -9.55
C ALA A 154 -20.74 -14.14 -9.04
N GLU A 155 -20.22 -13.24 -9.86
CA GLU A 155 -19.21 -12.26 -9.47
C GLU A 155 -19.83 -10.87 -9.40
N ARG A 156 -19.42 -10.09 -8.40
CA ARG A 156 -19.84 -8.70 -8.23
C ARG A 156 -18.63 -7.79 -8.09
N ASP A 157 -18.69 -6.63 -8.76
CA ASP A 157 -17.68 -5.60 -8.60
C ASP A 157 -17.73 -4.96 -7.21
N VAL A 158 -16.57 -4.89 -6.59
CA VAL A 158 -16.29 -4.17 -5.34
C VAL A 158 -15.25 -3.07 -5.54
N LEU A 159 -14.72 -2.87 -6.74
CA LEU A 159 -14.04 -1.66 -7.19
C LEU A 159 -13.97 -1.69 -8.71
N THR A 160 -14.28 -0.57 -9.35
CA THR A 160 -14.10 -0.40 -10.79
C THR A 160 -13.02 0.65 -11.10
N PRO A 161 -12.39 0.61 -12.28
CA PRO A 161 -11.43 1.63 -12.70
C PRO A 161 -11.97 3.07 -12.63
N ASP A 162 -13.21 3.27 -13.06
CA ASP A 162 -13.87 4.58 -13.04
C ASP A 162 -14.09 5.07 -11.61
N GLU A 163 -14.48 4.17 -10.71
CA GLU A 163 -14.62 4.49 -9.30
C GLU A 163 -13.26 4.87 -8.68
N THR A 164 -12.20 4.12 -8.98
CA THR A 164 -10.83 4.43 -8.54
C THR A 164 -10.45 5.87 -8.87
N GLN A 165 -10.69 6.31 -10.11
CA GLN A 165 -10.40 7.69 -10.52
C GLN A 165 -11.30 8.71 -9.81
N ALA A 166 -12.59 8.39 -9.64
CA ALA A 166 -13.55 9.26 -8.98
C ALA A 166 -13.21 9.52 -7.49
N LEU A 167 -12.61 8.56 -6.78
CA LEU A 167 -12.21 8.70 -5.37
C LEU A 167 -11.27 9.90 -5.12
N PHE A 168 -10.42 10.23 -6.10
CA PHE A 168 -9.47 11.34 -6.00
C PHE A 168 -10.03 12.65 -6.56
N ALA A 169 -10.80 12.57 -7.64
CA ALA A 169 -11.40 13.74 -8.27
C ALA A 169 -12.52 14.35 -7.41
N HIS A 170 -13.35 13.49 -6.80
CA HIS A 170 -14.58 13.85 -6.10
C HIS A 170 -14.75 13.02 -4.81
N PRO A 171 -13.97 13.29 -3.75
CA PRO A 171 -14.09 12.55 -2.49
C PRO A 171 -15.48 12.73 -1.88
N SER A 172 -16.09 11.63 -1.44
CA SER A 172 -17.40 11.63 -0.80
C SER A 172 -17.43 12.53 0.45
N LEU A 173 -18.63 12.97 0.89
CA LEU A 173 -18.76 13.76 2.12
C LEU A 173 -18.22 13.00 3.34
N ALA A 174 -18.53 11.70 3.47
CA ALA A 174 -18.02 10.87 4.56
C ALA A 174 -16.50 10.78 4.55
N SER A 175 -15.88 10.58 3.38
CA SER A 175 -14.42 10.55 3.23
C SER A 175 -13.79 11.90 3.57
N ARG A 176 -14.43 13.01 3.21
CA ARG A 176 -13.99 14.36 3.61
C ARG A 176 -14.05 14.55 5.12
N LEU A 177 -15.11 14.10 5.78
CA LEU A 177 -15.26 14.17 7.24
C LEU A 177 -14.26 13.26 7.96
N ALA A 178 -14.08 12.01 7.52
CA ALA A 178 -13.12 11.08 8.10
C ALA A 178 -11.68 11.62 8.05
N ARG A 179 -11.31 12.31 6.97
CA ARG A 179 -10.01 13.00 6.84
C ARG A 179 -9.80 14.11 7.88
N HIS A 180 -10.87 14.72 8.40
CA HIS A 180 -10.77 15.70 9.49
C HIS A 180 -10.67 15.06 10.88
N LEU A 181 -11.00 13.76 10.99
CA LEU A 181 -10.90 13.02 12.24
C LEU A 181 -9.51 12.46 12.49
N VAL A 182 -8.68 12.25 11.47
CA VAL A 182 -7.29 11.82 11.62
C VAL A 182 -6.37 13.00 11.32
N GLN A 183 -5.65 13.47 12.35
CA GLN A 183 -4.71 14.58 12.23
C GLN A 183 -3.28 14.06 12.41
N VAL A 184 -2.40 14.41 11.47
CA VAL A 184 -0.99 14.07 11.54
C VAL A 184 -0.15 15.35 11.53
N SER A 185 0.63 15.55 12.58
CA SER A 185 1.49 16.72 12.76
C SER A 185 2.92 16.29 13.10
N ALA A 186 3.89 17.16 12.90
CA ALA A 186 5.19 16.97 13.53
C ALA A 186 5.02 16.94 15.05
N THR A 187 5.76 16.07 15.74
CA THR A 187 5.66 15.97 17.20
C THR A 187 6.25 17.20 17.90
N ASP A 188 7.38 17.73 17.40
CA ASP A 188 7.91 19.02 17.82
C ASP A 188 7.50 20.11 16.80
N PRO A 189 6.58 21.03 17.14
CA PRO A 189 6.17 22.11 16.25
C PRO A 189 7.32 23.05 15.86
N LYS A 190 8.38 23.12 16.68
CA LYS A 190 9.58 23.92 16.38
C LYS A 190 10.49 23.23 15.36
N GLN A 191 10.32 21.92 15.16
CA GLN A 191 11.05 21.12 14.19
C GLN A 191 10.05 20.41 13.25
N PRO A 192 9.30 21.17 12.43
CA PRO A 192 8.20 20.63 11.62
C PRO A 192 8.65 19.63 10.54
N SER A 193 9.95 19.66 10.21
CA SER A 193 10.56 18.71 9.29
C SER A 193 10.97 17.41 9.97
N ALA A 194 11.00 17.32 11.32
CA ALA A 194 11.47 16.15 12.06
C ALA A 194 10.77 14.90 11.54
N ASP A 195 11.53 13.80 11.43
CA ASP A 195 11.06 12.52 10.91
C ASP A 195 10.24 11.78 11.97
N ASP A 196 9.41 12.54 12.69
CA ASP A 196 8.71 12.17 13.90
C ASP A 196 7.37 12.92 13.97
N ILE A 197 6.30 12.14 13.98
CA ILE A 197 4.93 12.62 13.84
C ILE A 197 4.06 12.12 14.98
N THR A 198 3.10 12.95 15.35
CA THR A 198 2.02 12.58 16.25
C THR A 198 0.74 12.40 15.44
N ILE A 199 0.05 11.28 15.69
CA ILE A 199 -1.24 10.92 15.10
C ILE A 199 -2.30 11.17 16.17
N SER A 200 -3.28 12.01 15.85
CA SER A 200 -4.38 12.37 16.73
C SER A 200 -5.72 12.05 16.10
N LEU A 201 -6.68 11.62 16.93
CA LEU A 201 -8.05 11.37 16.53
C LEU A 201 -8.99 12.43 17.11
N GLY A 202 -9.85 13.00 16.27
CA GLY A 202 -10.83 14.02 16.62
C GLY A 202 -10.66 15.31 15.84
N VAL A 203 -11.47 16.31 16.19
CA VAL A 203 -11.54 17.58 15.45
C VAL A 203 -10.91 18.69 16.27
N SER A 204 -10.02 19.46 15.64
CA SER A 204 -9.42 20.68 16.20
C SER A 204 -8.84 20.45 17.62
N GLY A 205 -9.06 21.38 18.56
CA GLY A 205 -8.53 21.31 19.93
C GLY A 205 -9.07 20.18 20.80
N LEU A 206 -10.05 19.39 20.34
CA LEU A 206 -10.55 18.20 21.03
C LEU A 206 -9.88 16.90 20.55
N ALA A 207 -8.96 17.00 19.59
CA ALA A 207 -8.23 15.84 19.09
C ALA A 207 -7.34 15.23 20.20
N LYS A 208 -7.41 13.91 20.35
CA LYS A 208 -6.58 13.16 21.30
C LYS A 208 -5.47 12.44 20.55
N SER A 209 -4.23 12.61 21.00
CA SER A 209 -3.09 11.89 20.46
C SER A 209 -3.22 10.39 20.78
N VAL A 210 -3.18 9.57 19.74
CA VAL A 210 -3.32 8.11 19.86
C VAL A 210 -2.02 7.37 19.63
N ALA A 211 -1.14 7.92 18.81
CA ALA A 211 0.15 7.32 18.49
C ALA A 211 1.19 8.37 18.11
N ARG A 212 2.46 8.00 18.21
CA ARG A 212 3.60 8.71 17.61
C ARG A 212 4.38 7.73 16.74
N ALA A 213 4.86 8.19 15.60
CA ALA A 213 5.66 7.38 14.70
C ALA A 213 6.87 8.16 14.23
N SER A 214 8.01 7.48 14.09
CA SER A 214 9.23 8.11 13.59
C SER A 214 10.05 7.17 12.72
N PHE A 215 10.75 7.74 11.75
CA PHE A 215 11.74 7.05 10.92
C PHE A 215 13.08 7.75 11.06
N THR A 216 14.15 7.03 11.36
CA THR A 216 15.50 7.61 11.45
C THR A 216 16.47 6.77 10.66
N SER A 217 17.46 7.39 10.02
CA SER A 217 18.53 6.74 9.28
C SER A 217 19.85 7.48 9.48
N ASN A 218 20.99 6.83 9.24
CA ASN A 218 22.29 7.48 9.11
C ASN A 218 22.51 8.16 7.73
N ALA A 219 21.67 7.87 6.73
CA ALA A 219 21.66 8.61 5.46
C ALA A 219 21.32 10.10 5.65
N PRO A 220 21.80 10.99 4.75
CA PRO A 220 21.36 12.38 4.69
C PRO A 220 19.82 12.49 4.71
N ARG A 221 19.32 13.54 5.35
CA ARG A 221 17.87 13.69 5.57
C ARG A 221 17.06 13.79 4.27
N ASP A 222 17.64 14.42 3.27
CA ASP A 222 17.10 14.61 1.93
C ASP A 222 17.30 13.40 1.01
N ALA A 223 17.97 12.34 1.50
CA ALA A 223 18.02 11.08 0.79
C ALA A 223 16.62 10.46 0.72
N ASP A 224 16.27 9.92 -0.45
CA ASP A 224 15.03 9.17 -0.63
C ASP A 224 14.98 7.95 0.31
N VAL A 225 13.76 7.42 0.52
CA VAL A 225 13.52 6.32 1.46
C VAL A 225 14.31 5.07 1.06
N GLY A 226 14.42 4.75 -0.23
CA GLY A 226 15.18 3.59 -0.71
C GLY A 226 16.65 3.69 -0.32
N HIS A 227 17.27 4.85 -0.57
CA HIS A 227 18.64 5.12 -0.17
C HIS A 227 18.81 5.12 1.35
N ALA A 228 17.85 5.68 2.09
CA ALA A 228 17.85 5.68 3.55
C ALA A 228 17.77 4.25 4.13
N LEU A 229 16.98 3.36 3.55
CA LEU A 229 16.92 1.95 3.97
C LEU A 229 18.16 1.17 3.54
N ALA A 230 18.75 1.50 2.39
CA ALA A 230 19.99 0.88 1.89
C ALA A 230 21.25 1.29 2.67
N SER A 231 21.20 2.39 3.44
CA SER A 231 22.33 2.91 4.24
C SER A 231 22.75 2.02 5.44
N GLY A 232 22.01 0.93 5.69
CA GLY A 232 22.36 -0.12 6.63
C GLY A 232 22.00 0.15 8.09
N THR A 233 21.87 1.41 8.51
CA THR A 233 21.47 1.76 9.88
C THR A 233 20.27 2.70 9.89
N TRP A 234 19.12 2.15 10.30
CA TRP A 234 17.85 2.88 10.34
C TRP A 234 16.89 2.24 11.36
N SER A 235 15.84 2.97 11.73
CA SER A 235 14.75 2.45 12.57
C SER A 235 13.43 3.12 12.28
N ILE A 236 12.36 2.34 12.27
CA ILE A 236 10.98 2.78 12.30
C ILE A 236 10.44 2.47 13.69
N ARG A 237 9.88 3.48 14.36
CA ARG A 237 9.33 3.37 15.71
C ARG A 237 7.88 3.81 15.73
N PHE A 238 7.07 3.07 16.47
CA PHE A 238 5.68 3.37 16.79
C PHE A 238 5.48 3.33 18.30
N ASP A 239 4.94 4.41 18.85
CA ASP A 239 4.58 4.58 20.26
C ASP A 239 3.06 4.72 20.38
N ALA A 240 2.42 3.87 21.20
CA ALA A 240 1.01 4.03 21.54
C ALA A 240 0.86 5.11 22.63
N LEU A 241 0.12 6.18 22.34
CA LEU A 241 -0.12 7.28 23.28
C LEU A 241 -1.45 7.13 24.05
N SER A 242 -2.28 6.16 23.65
CA SER A 242 -3.59 5.89 24.23
C SER A 242 -3.92 4.39 24.22
N ASN A 243 -5.00 4.01 24.91
CA ASN A 243 -5.58 2.66 24.86
C ASN A 243 -6.70 2.54 23.80
N HIS A 244 -6.83 3.51 22.89
CA HIS A 244 -7.95 3.60 21.96
C HIS A 244 -7.70 2.95 20.59
N ILE A 245 -6.52 2.36 20.38
CA ILE A 245 -6.23 1.61 19.16
C ILE A 245 -6.95 0.26 19.27
N PRO A 246 -7.92 -0.06 18.39
CA PRO A 246 -8.63 -1.34 18.45
C PRO A 246 -7.68 -2.52 18.29
N VAL A 247 -7.97 -3.63 18.98
CA VAL A 247 -7.14 -4.85 18.95
C VAL A 247 -6.98 -5.38 17.52
N TRP A 248 -8.07 -5.39 16.73
CA TRP A 248 -8.04 -5.85 15.34
C TRP A 248 -7.11 -5.01 14.46
N VAL A 249 -6.98 -3.70 14.72
CA VAL A 249 -6.03 -2.84 14.00
C VAL A 249 -4.60 -3.26 14.32
N ALA A 250 -4.29 -3.48 15.61
CA ALA A 250 -2.97 -3.95 16.01
C ALA A 250 -2.62 -5.30 15.37
N GLN A 251 -3.55 -6.26 15.40
CA GLN A 251 -3.37 -7.57 14.79
C GLN A 251 -3.13 -7.49 13.29
N ARG A 252 -3.91 -6.65 12.59
CA ARG A 252 -3.80 -6.45 11.14
C ARG A 252 -2.47 -5.79 10.76
N GLU A 253 -2.07 -4.71 11.41
CA GLU A 253 -0.81 -4.04 11.10
C GLU A 253 0.40 -4.95 11.40
N LEU A 254 0.37 -5.73 12.48
CA LEU A 254 1.41 -6.72 12.77
C LEU A 254 1.50 -7.78 11.66
N PHE A 255 0.37 -8.22 11.12
CA PHE A 255 0.32 -9.15 9.99
C PHE A 255 0.87 -8.53 8.72
N LEU A 256 0.34 -7.37 8.31
CA LEU A 256 0.67 -6.71 7.05
C LEU A 256 2.18 -6.41 6.91
N PHE A 257 2.88 -6.22 8.03
CA PHE A 257 4.33 -5.95 8.02
C PHE A 257 5.16 -7.13 8.52
N GLY A 258 4.61 -8.34 8.58
CA GLY A 258 5.34 -9.57 8.90
C GLY A 258 5.92 -9.62 10.32
N LEU A 259 5.34 -8.85 11.24
CA LEU A 259 5.77 -8.77 12.65
C LEU A 259 5.07 -9.83 13.51
N ASP A 260 3.88 -10.28 13.08
CA ASP A 260 3.00 -11.19 13.80
C ASP A 260 3.59 -12.58 14.09
N GLY A 261 4.61 -13.01 13.35
CA GLY A 261 5.36 -14.25 13.64
C GLY A 261 6.29 -14.16 14.86
N SER A 262 6.60 -12.96 15.35
CA SER A 262 7.52 -12.78 16.47
C SER A 262 6.87 -13.09 17.83
N ALA A 263 7.61 -13.78 18.69
CA ALA A 263 7.21 -13.97 20.09
C ALA A 263 7.16 -12.63 20.87
N LEU A 264 7.92 -11.61 20.44
CA LEU A 264 7.95 -10.30 21.12
C LEU A 264 6.62 -9.56 21.02
N VAL A 265 5.83 -9.80 19.97
CA VAL A 265 4.55 -9.11 19.75
C VAL A 265 3.36 -9.91 20.26
N LYS A 266 3.56 -11.07 20.91
CA LYS A 266 2.49 -11.94 21.40
C LYS A 266 1.47 -11.17 22.24
N ASP A 267 1.93 -10.43 23.25
CA ASP A 267 1.04 -9.69 24.12
C ASP A 267 0.27 -8.62 23.34
N ILE A 268 0.93 -7.85 22.47
CA ILE A 268 0.27 -6.82 21.65
C ILE A 268 -0.77 -7.45 20.71
N ARG A 269 -0.49 -8.63 20.16
CA ARG A 269 -1.42 -9.37 19.29
C ARG A 269 -2.66 -9.86 20.04
N GLU A 270 -2.53 -10.26 21.30
CA GLU A 270 -3.63 -10.79 22.11
C GLU A 270 -4.51 -9.68 22.72
N ARG A 271 -3.89 -8.62 23.26
CA ARG A 271 -4.61 -7.55 23.99
C ARG A 271 -4.69 -6.21 23.26
N GLY A 272 -4.10 -6.08 22.08
CA GLY A 272 -3.90 -4.81 21.39
C GLY A 272 -2.87 -3.91 22.08
N PHE A 273 -2.68 -2.72 21.52
CA PHE A 273 -1.81 -1.70 22.11
C PHE A 273 -2.41 -1.09 23.38
N ARG A 274 -1.55 -0.92 24.39
CA ARG A 274 -1.80 -0.09 25.56
C ARG A 274 -0.95 1.17 25.46
N LYS A 275 -1.38 2.23 26.13
CA LYS A 275 -0.60 3.44 26.31
C LYS A 275 0.80 3.10 26.82
N ASN A 276 1.80 3.71 26.19
CA ASN A 276 3.24 3.51 26.38
C ASN A 276 3.80 2.20 25.82
N ASP A 277 3.00 1.36 25.16
CA ASP A 277 3.58 0.30 24.33
C ASP A 277 4.39 0.93 23.19
N ARG A 278 5.53 0.31 22.88
CA ARG A 278 6.43 0.68 21.82
C ARG A 278 6.80 -0.54 20.99
N ILE A 279 6.68 -0.39 19.67
CA ILE A 279 7.30 -1.28 18.69
C ILE A 279 8.32 -0.47 17.90
N GLU A 280 9.50 -1.03 17.69
CA GLU A 280 10.54 -0.48 16.86
C GLU A 280 11.16 -1.61 16.06
N PHE A 281 11.32 -1.44 14.75
CA PHE A 281 12.09 -2.36 13.93
C PHE A 281 13.06 -1.56 13.07
N GLY A 282 14.20 -2.17 12.79
CA GLY A 282 15.32 -1.44 12.21
C GLY A 282 16.41 -2.35 11.71
N ALA A 283 17.46 -1.73 11.19
CA ALA A 283 18.72 -2.38 10.92
C ALA A 283 19.86 -1.63 11.64
N ARG A 284 20.87 -2.37 12.10
CA ARG A 284 22.17 -1.83 12.50
C ARG A 284 23.23 -2.50 11.67
N ASP A 285 23.95 -1.73 10.87
CA ASP A 285 24.98 -2.23 9.95
C ASP A 285 24.46 -3.38 9.07
N GLY A 286 23.23 -3.23 8.57
CA GLY A 286 22.52 -4.21 7.75
C GLY A 286 21.84 -5.34 8.52
N SER A 287 22.13 -5.51 9.82
CA SER A 287 21.52 -6.56 10.65
C SER A 287 20.17 -6.12 11.21
N GLY A 288 19.10 -6.79 10.79
CA GLY A 288 17.72 -6.47 11.17
C GLY A 288 17.38 -6.84 12.63
N TYR A 289 16.60 -5.98 13.29
CA TYR A 289 16.08 -6.22 14.64
C TYR A 289 14.61 -5.78 14.78
N LEU A 290 13.94 -6.39 15.76
CA LEU A 290 12.64 -5.99 16.26
C LEU A 290 12.77 -5.78 17.77
N ARG A 291 12.33 -4.63 18.26
CA ARG A 291 12.27 -4.27 19.67
C ARG A 291 10.84 -3.95 20.07
N VAL A 292 10.38 -4.59 21.14
CA VAL A 292 9.05 -4.35 21.73
C VAL A 292 9.23 -4.07 23.21
N ASN A 293 8.78 -2.90 23.68
CA ASN A 293 8.86 -2.50 25.09
C ASN A 293 10.25 -2.71 25.72
N GLY A 294 11.31 -2.41 24.96
CA GLY A 294 12.71 -2.54 25.40
C GLY A 294 13.33 -3.92 25.21
N ARG A 295 12.56 -4.96 24.89
CA ARG A 295 13.08 -6.30 24.55
C ARG A 295 13.38 -6.39 23.06
N GLU A 296 14.56 -6.86 22.70
CA GLU A 296 15.01 -6.93 21.31
C GLU A 296 15.26 -8.38 20.87
N ALA A 297 15.00 -8.67 19.60
CA ALA A 297 15.37 -9.91 18.93
C ALA A 297 15.84 -9.62 17.50
N ALA A 298 16.66 -10.52 16.95
CA ALA A 298 17.01 -10.50 15.55
C ALA A 298 15.74 -10.63 14.68
N PHE A 299 15.67 -9.87 13.60
CA PHE A 299 14.52 -9.85 12.71
C PHE A 299 14.98 -9.79 11.25
N ALA A 300 15.07 -10.96 10.61
CA ALA A 300 15.53 -11.07 9.22
C ALA A 300 14.62 -10.32 8.23
N GLY A 301 13.33 -10.18 8.54
CA GLY A 301 12.35 -9.48 7.71
C GLY A 301 12.41 -7.95 7.76
N ALA A 302 13.32 -7.35 8.55
CA ALA A 302 13.30 -5.90 8.83
C ALA A 302 13.26 -5.03 7.56
N SER A 303 14.09 -5.32 6.55
CA SER A 303 14.12 -4.53 5.31
C SER A 303 12.80 -4.61 4.55
N ALA A 304 12.28 -5.83 4.33
CA ALA A 304 11.00 -6.03 3.64
C ALA A 304 9.85 -5.34 4.40
N SER A 305 9.79 -5.49 5.72
CA SER A 305 8.82 -4.81 6.58
C SER A 305 8.92 -3.28 6.50
N ALA A 306 10.12 -2.73 6.36
CA ALA A 306 10.32 -1.29 6.23
C ALA A 306 9.88 -0.76 4.87
N HIS A 307 10.20 -1.45 3.79
CA HIS A 307 9.69 -1.11 2.47
C HIS A 307 8.16 -1.15 2.45
N ALA A 308 7.55 -2.26 2.91
CA ALA A 308 6.10 -2.40 3.01
C ALA A 308 5.49 -1.31 3.89
N PHE A 309 6.02 -1.06 5.10
CA PHE A 309 5.51 -0.02 5.97
C PHE A 309 5.56 1.36 5.32
N MET A 310 6.70 1.75 4.74
CA MET A 310 6.89 3.07 4.16
C MET A 310 6.03 3.30 2.91
N GLN A 311 5.76 2.24 2.13
CA GLN A 311 5.01 2.34 0.87
C GLN A 311 3.51 2.12 1.05
N GLU A 312 3.11 1.28 2.00
CA GLU A 312 1.74 0.75 2.07
C GLU A 312 0.95 1.31 3.24
N SER A 313 1.63 1.67 4.34
CA SER A 313 0.96 2.31 5.47
C SER A 313 0.70 3.79 5.17
N PHE A 314 -0.47 4.27 5.56
CA PHE A 314 -0.74 5.71 5.61
C PHE A 314 0.33 6.48 6.42
N VAL A 315 0.77 5.91 7.54
CA VAL A 315 1.77 6.51 8.43
C VAL A 315 3.15 6.52 7.78
N GLY A 316 3.54 5.38 7.19
CA GLY A 316 4.80 5.26 6.47
C GLY A 316 4.89 6.18 5.25
N LEU A 317 3.80 6.32 4.48
CA LEU A 317 3.71 7.27 3.37
C LEU A 317 3.98 8.71 3.82
N ILE A 318 3.44 9.13 4.98
CA ILE A 318 3.70 10.47 5.52
C ILE A 318 5.15 10.61 5.97
N LEU A 319 5.71 9.61 6.66
CA LEU A 319 7.10 9.62 7.10
C LEU A 319 8.06 9.70 5.92
N GLY A 320 7.84 8.89 4.89
CA GLY A 320 8.65 8.91 3.67
C GLY A 320 8.54 10.23 2.93
N TRP A 321 7.33 10.77 2.80
CA TRP A 321 7.10 12.05 2.15
C TRP A 321 7.79 13.22 2.86
N ARG A 322 7.88 13.21 4.20
CA ARG A 322 8.55 14.29 4.95
C ARG A 322 10.06 14.38 4.70
N ARG A 323 10.67 13.29 4.23
CA ARG A 323 12.08 13.24 3.82
C ARG A 323 12.31 13.77 2.41
N ASP A 324 11.26 13.89 1.61
CA ASP A 324 11.36 14.53 0.30
C ASP A 324 11.77 16.01 0.50
N PRO A 325 12.91 16.46 -0.06
CA PRO A 325 13.38 17.83 0.10
C PRO A 325 12.36 18.88 -0.34
N ALA A 326 11.51 18.59 -1.33
CA ALA A 326 10.43 19.48 -1.76
C ALA A 326 9.23 19.51 -0.78
N ALA A 327 9.03 18.46 0.02
CA ALA A 327 8.04 18.45 1.11
C ALA A 327 8.51 19.22 2.34
N ALA A 328 9.79 19.12 2.68
CA ALA A 328 10.39 19.85 3.79
C ALA A 328 10.33 21.39 3.58
N ALA A 329 10.56 21.86 2.34
CA ALA A 329 10.46 23.27 1.98
C ALA A 329 9.03 23.83 2.16
N GLY A 330 8.01 23.13 1.67
CA GLY A 330 6.61 23.57 1.80
C GLY A 330 6.08 23.59 3.25
N ALA A 331 6.59 22.71 4.12
CA ALA A 331 6.27 22.71 5.55
C ALA A 331 6.90 23.91 6.28
N ALA A 332 8.12 24.31 5.91
CA ALA A 332 8.79 25.48 6.45
C ALA A 332 8.05 26.79 6.10
N THR A 333 7.59 26.94 4.85
CA THR A 333 6.85 28.14 4.41
C THR A 333 5.51 28.30 5.13
N LYS A 334 4.75 27.20 5.32
CA LYS A 334 3.48 27.24 6.09
C LYS A 334 3.70 27.58 7.56
N SER A 335 4.81 27.12 8.15
CA SER A 335 5.18 27.43 9.52
C SER A 335 5.64 28.88 9.70
N ALA A 336 6.26 29.49 8.69
CA ALA A 336 6.61 30.91 8.68
C ALA A 336 5.37 31.82 8.51
N ALA A 337 4.46 31.44 7.59
CA ALA A 337 3.19 32.15 7.39
C ALA A 337 2.28 32.09 8.62
N ALA A 338 2.20 30.94 9.30
CA ALA A 338 1.46 30.80 10.56
C ALA A 338 2.09 31.59 11.73
N ARG A 339 3.37 31.98 11.61
CA ARG A 339 4.10 32.79 12.60
C ARG A 339 4.15 34.28 12.26
N GLY A 340 3.50 34.72 11.18
CA GLY A 340 3.42 36.13 10.81
C GLY A 340 4.77 36.78 10.47
N VAL A 341 5.76 35.99 10.04
CA VAL A 341 7.07 36.52 9.63
C VAL A 341 7.03 36.77 8.11
N PRO A 342 7.24 38.01 7.63
CA PRO A 342 7.29 38.27 6.20
C PRO A 342 8.52 37.62 5.56
N ALA A 343 8.37 37.25 4.28
CA ALA A 343 9.42 36.65 3.45
C ALA A 343 10.64 37.55 3.29
#